data_AF-W4V9E4-F1
#
_entry.id   AF-W4V9E4-F1
#
_cell.length_a   1.000
_cell.length_b   1.000
_cell.length_c   1.000
_cell.angle_alpha   90.00
_cell.angle_beta   90.00
_cell.angle_gamma   90.00
#
_symmetry.space_group_name_H-M   'P 1'
#
loop_
_entity.id
_entity.type
_entity.pdbx_description
1 polymer ?
#
loop_
_entity_poly.entity_id
_entity_poly.type
_entity_poly.pdbx_seq_one_letter_code
_entity_poly.pdbx_strand_id
1 'polypeptide(L)'
;MTFEAYTINGNNYFKLRDFAQAVNKTEKNFEVKWDSKNNAINLISNKPYTPVGGELAKGDGKAKVANPTTSKIYKDGKEISLTAYTINGNNYFKLRDIAKAFNIGVTWDGTTNTIGIDTSIGYVEE
;
A
#
# COMPACT_ATOMS: atom_id res chain seq x y z
N MET A 1 12.91 -7.53 5.64
CA MET A 1 12.73 -6.08 5.33
C MET A 1 11.73 -5.54 6.33
N THR A 2 11.99 -4.37 6.92
CA THR A 2 11.10 -3.75 7.92
C THR A 2 10.80 -2.32 7.50
N PHE A 3 9.54 -1.92 7.50
CA PHE A 3 9.11 -0.57 7.16
C PHE A 3 7.96 -0.15 8.09
N GLU A 4 7.64 1.14 8.08
CA GLU A 4 6.63 1.70 8.96
C GLU A 4 5.20 1.22 8.60
N ALA A 5 4.44 0.87 9.62
CA ALA A 5 3.04 0.49 9.51
C ALA A 5 2.25 1.04 10.70
N TYR A 6 0.95 1.22 10.51
CA TYR A 6 0.05 1.70 11.55
C TYR A 6 -1.17 0.78 11.67
N THR A 7 -1.65 0.58 12.90
CA THR A 7 -2.97 -0.01 13.14
C THR A 7 -3.98 1.12 13.27
N ILE A 8 -4.98 1.15 12.39
CA ILE A 8 -6.07 2.13 12.43
C ILE A 8 -7.38 1.34 12.37
N ASN A 9 -8.25 1.52 13.37
CA ASN A 9 -9.52 0.79 13.49
C ASN A 9 -9.35 -0.74 13.32
N GLY A 10 -8.34 -1.32 13.98
CA GLY A 10 -8.05 -2.76 13.93
C GLY A 10 -7.51 -3.31 12.61
N ASN A 11 -7.17 -2.45 11.64
CA ASN A 11 -6.63 -2.86 10.35
C ASN A 11 -5.19 -2.35 10.17
N ASN A 12 -4.38 -3.09 9.40
CA ASN A 12 -3.00 -2.72 9.09
C ASN A 12 -2.93 -1.77 7.89
N TYR A 13 -2.31 -0.61 8.10
CA TYR A 13 -2.10 0.43 7.09
C TYR A 13 -0.62 0.61 6.80
N PHE A 14 -0.29 0.68 5.52
CA PHE A 14 1.09 0.80 5.05
C PHE A 14 1.22 1.95 4.07
N LYS A 15 2.38 2.61 4.07
CA LYS A 15 2.69 3.63 3.08
C LYS A 15 2.64 2.98 1.69
N LEU A 16 1.80 3.52 0.80
CA LEU A 16 1.53 2.91 -0.51
C LEU A 16 2.81 2.69 -1.32
N ARG A 17 3.73 3.66 -1.27
CA ARG A 17 5.01 3.63 -1.97
C ARG A 17 5.96 2.56 -1.41
N ASP A 18 5.88 2.26 -0.11
CA ASP A 18 6.67 1.16 0.49
C ASP A 18 6.18 -0.18 -0.03
N PHE A 19 4.86 -0.34 -0.13
CA PHE A 19 4.28 -1.57 -0.66
C PHE A 19 4.65 -1.77 -2.14
N ALA A 20 4.52 -0.72 -2.96
CA ALA A 20 4.94 -0.74 -4.36
C ALA A 20 6.43 -1.09 -4.51
N GLN A 21 7.29 -0.49 -3.67
CA GLN A 21 8.72 -0.77 -3.65
C GLN A 21 9.02 -2.23 -3.22
N ALA A 22 8.30 -2.76 -2.25
CA ALA A 22 8.48 -4.13 -1.77
C ALA A 22 8.17 -5.18 -2.84
N VAL A 23 7.20 -4.91 -3.72
CA VAL A 23 6.80 -5.85 -4.80
C VAL A 23 7.36 -5.51 -6.19
N ASN A 24 8.19 -4.47 -6.32
CA ASN A 24 8.60 -3.89 -7.60
C ASN A 24 9.25 -4.89 -8.61
N LYS A 25 9.97 -5.90 -8.10
CA LYS A 25 10.67 -6.90 -8.92
C LYS A 25 9.91 -8.22 -9.07
N THR A 26 8.59 -8.17 -8.92
CA THR A 26 7.71 -9.34 -9.01
C THR A 26 6.73 -9.19 -10.16
N GLU A 27 6.05 -10.29 -10.52
CA GLU A 27 4.99 -10.29 -11.54
C GLU A 27 3.76 -9.45 -11.17
N LYS A 28 3.59 -9.10 -9.89
CA LYS A 28 2.51 -8.24 -9.39
C LYS A 28 3.02 -6.86 -8.96
N ASN A 29 4.07 -6.40 -9.62
CA ASN A 29 4.54 -5.03 -9.44
C ASN A 29 3.49 -4.02 -9.94
N PHE A 30 3.58 -2.82 -9.39
CA PHE A 30 2.75 -1.72 -9.82
C PHE A 30 3.44 -0.38 -9.58
N GLU A 31 3.13 0.59 -10.42
CA GLU A 31 3.62 1.95 -10.32
C GLU A 31 2.60 2.82 -9.55
N VAL A 32 3.11 3.83 -8.83
CA VAL A 32 2.33 4.80 -8.09
C VAL A 32 2.65 6.20 -8.59
N LYS A 33 1.71 6.80 -9.33
CA LYS A 33 1.83 8.18 -9.80
C LYS A 33 0.91 9.12 -9.04
N TRP A 34 1.47 10.22 -8.58
CA TRP A 34 0.69 11.33 -8.04
C TRP A 34 0.30 12.29 -9.16
N ASP A 35 -0.99 12.62 -9.21
CA ASP A 35 -1.54 13.66 -10.08
C ASP A 35 -2.02 14.82 -9.20
N SER A 36 -1.17 15.83 -9.07
CA SER A 36 -1.46 17.03 -8.28
C SER A 36 -2.56 17.89 -8.87
N LYS A 37 -2.74 17.87 -10.19
CA LYS A 37 -3.76 18.69 -10.88
C LYS A 37 -5.16 18.22 -10.56
N ASN A 38 -5.35 16.90 -10.47
CA ASN A 38 -6.65 16.29 -10.23
C ASN A 38 -6.82 15.76 -8.79
N ASN A 39 -5.85 15.99 -7.89
CA ASN A 39 -5.81 15.41 -6.55
C ASN A 39 -6.05 13.88 -6.61
N ALA A 40 -5.23 13.17 -7.38
CA ALA A 40 -5.46 11.77 -7.67
C ALA A 40 -4.20 10.90 -7.56
N ILE A 41 -4.42 9.65 -7.14
CA ILE A 41 -3.41 8.60 -7.06
C ILE A 41 -3.70 7.61 -8.18
N ASN A 42 -2.73 7.44 -9.08
CA ASN A 42 -2.80 6.51 -10.19
C ASN A 42 -1.96 5.27 -9.87
N LEU A 43 -2.65 4.14 -9.76
CA LEU A 43 -2.13 2.80 -9.56
C LEU A 43 -2.08 2.08 -10.90
N ILE A 44 -0.89 1.72 -11.37
CA ILE A 44 -0.69 1.14 -12.70
C ILE A 44 -0.11 -0.26 -12.56
N SER A 45 -0.90 -1.27 -12.90
CA SER A 45 -0.52 -2.69 -12.79
C SER A 45 0.59 -3.06 -13.78
N ASN A 46 1.38 -4.09 -13.44
CA ASN A 46 2.41 -4.69 -14.28
C ASN A 46 3.45 -3.68 -14.79
N LYS A 47 3.67 -2.63 -14.00
CA LYS A 47 4.63 -1.59 -14.29
C LYS A 47 5.59 -1.49 -13.11
N PRO A 48 6.91 -1.57 -13.34
CA PRO A 48 7.89 -1.34 -12.29
C PRO A 48 7.66 0.01 -11.62
N TYR A 49 7.69 0.00 -10.29
CA TYR A 49 7.66 1.18 -9.45
C TYR A 49 8.94 2.01 -9.65
N THR A 50 8.79 3.32 -9.77
CA THR A 50 9.92 4.27 -9.81
C THR A 50 10.13 4.86 -8.41
N PRO A 51 11.25 4.53 -7.72
CA PRO A 51 11.54 5.09 -6.40
C PRO A 51 11.63 6.62 -6.45
N VAL A 52 11.04 7.29 -5.47
CA VAL A 52 11.10 8.76 -5.31
C VAL A 52 11.86 9.19 -4.05
N GLY A 53 12.31 8.24 -3.24
CA GLY A 53 13.09 8.48 -2.04
C GLY A 53 12.24 8.40 -0.76
N GLY A 54 12.86 7.87 0.30
CA GLY A 54 12.22 7.68 1.60
C GLY A 54 11.35 6.43 1.71
N GLU A 55 11.29 5.59 0.68
CA GLU A 55 10.64 4.29 0.76
C GLU A 55 11.36 3.36 1.73
N LEU A 56 10.59 2.46 2.35
CA LEU A 56 11.04 1.43 3.28
C LEU A 56 11.75 1.98 4.53
N ALA A 57 11.62 3.28 4.80
CA ALA A 57 12.15 3.90 6.00
C ALA A 57 11.50 3.26 7.25
N LYS A 58 12.33 2.97 8.24
CA LYS A 58 11.86 2.48 9.54
C LYS A 58 11.09 3.60 10.25
N GLY A 59 9.96 3.25 10.86
CA GLY A 59 9.20 4.17 11.70
C GLY A 59 9.94 4.54 12.99
N ASP A 60 9.58 5.69 13.57
CA ASP A 60 10.14 6.18 14.84
C ASP A 60 9.45 5.58 16.09
N GLY A 61 8.45 4.70 15.88
CA GLY A 61 7.68 4.05 16.93
C GLY A 61 6.69 4.96 17.65
N LYS A 62 6.44 6.17 17.15
CA LYS A 62 5.52 7.14 17.76
C LYS A 62 4.16 7.12 17.07
N ALA A 63 3.12 7.37 17.85
CA ALA A 63 1.79 7.63 17.31
C ALA A 63 1.80 8.88 16.43
N LYS A 64 1.01 8.86 15.34
CA LYS A 64 0.83 10.00 14.42
C LYS A 64 -0.66 10.24 14.20
N VAL A 65 -0.99 11.45 13.78
CA VAL A 65 -2.35 11.80 13.34
C VAL A 65 -2.57 11.24 11.93
N ALA A 66 -3.64 10.49 11.75
CA ALA A 66 -4.07 9.97 10.47
C ALA A 66 -5.30 10.75 9.99
N ASN A 67 -5.16 11.46 8.87
CA ASN A 67 -6.26 12.22 8.26
C ASN A 67 -6.81 11.43 7.07
N PRO A 68 -8.14 11.21 6.93
CA PRO A 68 -8.68 10.58 5.73
C PRO A 68 -8.21 11.29 4.46
N THR A 69 -7.82 10.52 3.43
CA THR A 69 -7.45 11.14 2.16
C THR A 69 -8.67 11.70 1.45
N THR A 70 -8.50 12.80 0.73
CA THR A 70 -9.50 13.35 -0.20
C THR A 70 -9.16 13.02 -1.65
N SER A 71 -8.04 12.33 -1.89
CA SER A 71 -7.57 12.05 -3.24
C SER A 71 -8.41 10.95 -3.89
N LYS A 72 -8.71 11.14 -5.18
CA LYS A 72 -9.28 10.08 -6.00
C LYS A 72 -8.26 8.97 -6.24
N ILE A 73 -8.71 7.74 -6.37
CA ILE A 73 -7.83 6.60 -6.62
C ILE A 73 -8.26 5.93 -7.91
N TYR A 74 -7.32 5.85 -8.85
CA TYR A 74 -7.52 5.17 -10.13
C TYR A 74 -6.63 3.95 -10.17
N LYS A 75 -7.22 2.79 -10.45
CA LYS A 75 -6.49 1.57 -10.83
C LYS A 75 -6.67 1.33 -12.31
N ASP A 76 -5.55 1.35 -13.04
CA ASP A 76 -5.51 1.12 -14.49
C ASP A 76 -6.51 2.02 -15.25
N GLY A 77 -6.61 3.29 -14.81
CA GLY A 77 -7.53 4.29 -15.38
C GLY A 77 -8.97 4.22 -14.90
N LYS A 78 -9.36 3.20 -14.12
CA LYS A 78 -10.70 3.08 -13.53
C LYS A 78 -10.71 3.59 -12.09
N GLU A 79 -11.65 4.45 -11.75
CA GLU A 79 -11.83 4.92 -10.38
C GLU A 79 -12.26 3.76 -9.47
N ILE A 80 -11.60 3.64 -8.32
CA ILE A 80 -11.90 2.67 -7.27
C ILE A 80 -11.97 3.37 -5.93
N SER A 81 -12.73 2.79 -4.99
CA SER A 81 -12.82 3.29 -3.62
C SER A 81 -11.99 2.40 -2.69
N LEU A 82 -11.01 2.99 -2.01
CA LEU A 82 -10.21 2.32 -0.99
C LEU A 82 -10.11 3.24 0.24
N THR A 83 -10.05 2.64 1.42
CA THR A 83 -9.83 3.41 2.64
C THR A 83 -8.34 3.75 2.76
N ALA A 84 -8.05 5.05 2.84
CA ALA A 84 -6.69 5.56 2.93
C ALA A 84 -6.60 6.81 3.79
N TYR A 85 -5.42 7.01 4.38
CA TYR A 85 -5.11 8.12 5.27
C TYR A 85 -3.81 8.79 4.87
N THR A 86 -3.73 10.09 5.07
CA THR A 86 -2.50 10.88 4.99
C THR A 86 -1.87 10.97 6.38
N ILE A 87 -0.63 10.51 6.49
CA ILE A 87 0.20 10.60 7.70
C ILE A 87 1.54 11.21 7.30
N ASN A 88 1.93 12.33 7.91
CA ASN A 88 3.17 13.07 7.60
C ASN A 88 3.38 13.30 6.08
N GLY A 89 2.32 13.65 5.36
CA GLY A 89 2.36 13.91 3.91
C GLY A 89 2.44 12.66 3.02
N ASN A 90 2.40 11.45 3.58
CA ASN A 90 2.40 10.19 2.83
C ASN A 90 1.03 9.52 2.87
N ASN A 91 0.65 8.83 1.79
CA ASN A 91 -0.60 8.08 1.71
C ASN A 91 -0.42 6.65 2.24
N TYR A 92 -1.21 6.29 3.24
CA TYR A 92 -1.26 4.97 3.87
C TYR A 92 -2.58 4.29 3.53
N PHE A 93 -2.50 3.05 3.06
CA PHE A 93 -3.66 2.27 2.62
C PHE A 93 -3.79 1.01 3.45
N LYS A 94 -5.03 0.57 3.65
CA LYS A 94 -5.32 -0.72 4.24
C LYS A 94 -4.70 -1.82 3.38
N LEU A 95 -3.88 -2.68 4.00
CA LEU A 95 -3.10 -3.70 3.30
C LEU A 95 -3.95 -4.58 2.40
N ARG A 96 -5.00 -5.17 2.99
CA ARG A 96 -5.86 -6.13 2.33
C ARG A 96 -6.62 -5.52 1.16
N ASP A 97 -6.97 -4.25 1.22
CA ASP A 97 -7.67 -3.54 0.15
C ASP A 97 -6.74 -3.41 -1.08
N ILE A 98 -5.48 -3.04 -0.87
CA ILE A 98 -4.49 -2.96 -1.96
C ILE A 98 -4.10 -4.35 -2.46
N ALA A 99 -3.90 -5.31 -1.56
CA ALA A 99 -3.58 -6.68 -1.94
C ALA A 99 -4.69 -7.29 -2.80
N LYS A 100 -5.97 -7.09 -2.42
CA LYS A 100 -7.12 -7.46 -3.25
C LYS A 100 -7.11 -6.75 -4.60
N ALA A 101 -6.86 -5.44 -4.63
CA ALA A 101 -6.84 -4.66 -5.86
C ALA A 101 -5.82 -5.19 -6.88
N PHE A 102 -4.64 -5.64 -6.42
CA PHE A 102 -3.57 -6.19 -7.26
C PHE A 102 -3.50 -7.73 -7.29
N ASN A 103 -4.48 -8.41 -6.69
CA ASN A 103 -4.50 -9.87 -6.56
C ASN A 103 -3.22 -10.46 -5.95
N ILE A 104 -2.68 -9.81 -4.91
CA ILE A 104 -1.48 -10.24 -4.18
C ILE A 104 -1.90 -11.06 -2.96
N GLY A 105 -1.28 -12.22 -2.78
CA GLY A 105 -1.49 -13.08 -1.63
C GLY A 105 -1.10 -12.41 -0.32
N VAL A 106 -1.96 -12.55 0.68
CA VAL A 106 -1.71 -12.18 2.07
C VAL A 106 -1.82 -13.43 2.91
N THR A 107 -0.77 -13.77 3.64
CA THR A 107 -0.74 -14.94 4.53
C THR A 107 -0.59 -14.50 5.98
N TRP A 108 -1.04 -15.34 6.90
CA TRP A 108 -0.84 -15.17 8.33
C TRP A 108 0.01 -16.32 8.88
N ASP A 109 1.10 -16.00 9.55
CA ASP A 109 1.86 -16.94 10.37
C ASP A 109 1.56 -16.69 11.85
N GLY A 110 0.72 -17.56 12.43
CA GLY A 110 0.37 -17.49 13.85
C GLY A 110 1.49 -17.87 14.81
N THR A 111 2.57 -18.50 14.32
CA THR A 111 3.73 -18.82 15.16
C THR A 111 4.55 -17.57 15.45
N THR A 112 4.75 -16.74 14.42
CA THR A 112 5.54 -15.51 14.52
C THR A 112 4.69 -14.26 14.69
N ASN A 113 3.36 -14.39 14.60
CA ASN A 113 2.40 -13.29 14.54
C ASN A 113 2.74 -12.30 13.41
N THR A 114 3.09 -12.82 12.23
CA THR A 114 3.49 -12.01 11.07
C THR A 114 2.55 -12.16 9.90
N ILE A 115 2.45 -11.09 9.12
CA ILE A 115 1.77 -11.08 7.83
C ILE A 115 2.81 -11.32 6.74
N GLY A 116 2.56 -12.32 5.89
CA GLY A 116 3.32 -12.56 4.68
C GLY A 116 2.68 -11.90 3.46
N ILE A 117 3.52 -11.40 2.56
CA ILE A 117 3.11 -10.91 1.24
C ILE A 117 3.71 -11.85 0.21
N ASP A 118 2.86 -12.48 -0.59
CA ASP A 118 3.27 -13.42 -1.61
C ASP A 118 2.66 -13.04 -2.96
N THR A 119 3.53 -12.60 -3.87
CA THR A 119 3.11 -12.18 -5.21
C THR A 119 2.86 -13.35 -6.14
N SER A 120 3.32 -14.56 -5.81
CA SER A 120 3.13 -15.77 -6.62
C SER A 120 1.74 -16.40 -6.50
N ILE A 121 0.99 -16.04 -5.45
CA ILE A 121 -0.37 -16.54 -5.21
C ILE A 121 -1.40 -15.41 -5.23
N GLY A 122 -2.66 -15.73 -5.55
CA GLY A 122 -3.77 -14.78 -5.57
C GLY A 122 -4.20 -14.34 -4.18
N TYR A 123 -4.85 -13.18 -4.10
CA TYR A 123 -5.53 -12.75 -2.89
C TYR A 123 -6.73 -13.68 -2.62
N VAL A 124 -6.89 -14.11 -1.36
CA VAL A 124 -8.03 -14.90 -0.89
C VAL A 124 -8.77 -14.08 0.16
N GLU A 125 -10.09 -13.95 0.01
CA GLU A 125 -10.90 -13.32 1.07
C GLU A 125 -10.94 -14.21 2.32
N GLU A 126 -10.85 -13.56 3.48
CA GLU A 126 -11.00 -14.16 4.80
C GLU A 126 -12.42 -13.96 5.32
#